data_AF-A0A2E9YJ75-F1
#
_entry.id   AF-A0A2E9YJ75-F1
#
_cell.length_a   1.000
_cell.length_b   1.000
_cell.length_c   1.000
_cell.angle_alpha   90.00
_cell.angle_beta   90.00
_cell.angle_gamma   90.00
#
_symmetry.space_group_name_H-M   'P 1'
#
loop_
_entity.id
_entity.type
_entity.pdbx_description
1 polymer ?
#
loop_
_entity_poly.entity_id
_entity_poly.type
_entity_poly.pdbx_seq_one_letter_code
_entity_poly.pdbx_strand_id
1 'polypeptide(L)'
;MKEHFDVLVVGAGISGIGAGYHLQTKCPGTSYAILEGRDAIGGTWDLFKFPGIRSDSDMYTLGFRFKPWKEQEAIADGPSILKYLKETTEEFGIDKKIRFNKYVKAASWVSQESKWILEVEDAKNSDIQKISCNFLFMCSGYYSYKSGYTPEFKGVEDFHGDVIHPQKWEKDYNYTNKKIIVVGSGATAVTIVPEMAKNAEHVTMLQRSPTYVVSAPEKDRLANLLRRFIPLKLSYFIIRWRNILRQQYYFRLCKKHPEGVKNAILKEVRKHLGPDYDVDTHFTPTYNPWDQRMCLVPDGDLFEQINKGKASVVTGQIEKFTQKGILLKSGEELESDIIVTATGLNLELLSDTNFTVDNKPINLSQTITYKGMMYSGIPNLAGTFGYTNASWTLGADLTSEYVCRLINHMKKNGYDKCIPDTNSSVETDDEWLNLTSGYIKRAEHIFPKQGKKAPWRNNQNFLKDIFQIRYGKVDDGEINFSQNRS
;
A
#
# COMPACT_ATOMS: atom_id res chain seq x y z
N MET A 1 -31.65 4.79 -20.01
CA MET A 1 -30.67 5.84 -19.66
C MET A 1 -29.42 5.14 -19.13
N LYS A 2 -28.22 5.46 -19.65
CA LYS A 2 -26.97 4.96 -19.04
C LYS A 2 -26.77 5.70 -17.72
N GLU A 3 -26.41 4.97 -16.68
CA GLU A 3 -26.19 5.55 -15.35
C GLU A 3 -25.02 6.54 -15.35
N HIS A 4 -25.13 7.62 -14.56
CA HIS A 4 -24.18 8.72 -14.55
C HIS A 4 -23.95 9.28 -13.14
N PHE A 5 -22.71 9.68 -12.85
CA PHE A 5 -22.28 10.32 -11.60
C PHE A 5 -21.34 11.50 -11.89
N ASP A 6 -21.30 12.51 -11.03
CA ASP A 6 -20.26 13.54 -11.12
C ASP A 6 -18.87 12.91 -10.91
N VAL A 7 -18.74 12.01 -9.91
CA VAL A 7 -17.49 11.34 -9.57
C VAL A 7 -17.69 9.84 -9.40
N LEU A 8 -16.87 9.03 -10.07
CA LEU A 8 -16.73 7.61 -9.74
C LEU A 8 -15.40 7.36 -9.03
N VAL A 9 -15.48 6.72 -7.88
CA VAL A 9 -14.32 6.24 -7.12
C VAL A 9 -14.16 4.75 -7.37
N VAL A 10 -12.94 4.28 -7.63
CA VAL A 10 -12.67 2.84 -7.85
C VAL A 10 -11.83 2.29 -6.69
N GLY A 11 -12.38 1.32 -5.97
CA GLY A 11 -11.80 0.66 -4.78
C GLY A 11 -12.41 1.14 -3.47
N ALA A 12 -12.85 0.22 -2.61
CA ALA A 12 -13.38 0.46 -1.27
C ALA A 12 -12.39 0.08 -0.15
N GLY A 13 -11.09 0.23 -0.43
CA GLY A 13 -10.04 0.23 0.58
C GLY A 13 -9.96 1.57 1.35
N ILE A 14 -8.93 1.72 2.18
CA ILE A 14 -8.73 2.91 3.02
C ILE A 14 -8.75 4.22 2.21
N SER A 15 -8.17 4.23 1.00
CA SER A 15 -8.17 5.39 0.10
C SER A 15 -9.57 5.76 -0.36
N GLY A 16 -10.36 4.80 -0.85
CA GLY A 16 -11.70 5.06 -1.40
C GLY A 16 -12.72 5.43 -0.32
N ILE A 17 -12.61 4.81 0.87
CA ILE A 17 -13.40 5.22 2.04
C ILE A 17 -13.06 6.67 2.42
N GLY A 18 -11.77 7.02 2.47
CA GLY A 18 -11.33 8.39 2.69
C GLY A 18 -11.87 9.36 1.63
N ALA A 19 -11.77 9.00 0.35
CA ALA A 19 -12.29 9.79 -0.76
C ALA A 19 -13.81 10.03 -0.63
N GLY A 20 -14.59 9.00 -0.30
CA GLY A 20 -16.04 9.12 -0.05
C GLY A 20 -16.36 10.11 1.06
N TYR A 21 -15.65 10.04 2.19
CA TYR A 21 -15.83 11.02 3.28
C TYR A 21 -15.55 12.45 2.80
N HIS A 22 -14.43 12.69 2.11
CA HIS A 22 -14.08 14.02 1.64
C HIS A 22 -15.07 14.54 0.58
N LEU A 23 -15.50 13.70 -0.36
CA LEU A 23 -16.51 14.09 -1.36
C LEU A 23 -17.83 14.51 -0.70
N GLN A 24 -18.36 13.72 0.25
CA GLN A 24 -19.59 14.07 0.98
C GLN A 24 -19.48 15.39 1.74
N THR A 25 -18.34 15.62 2.38
CA THR A 25 -18.18 16.75 3.31
C THR A 25 -17.69 18.02 2.65
N LYS A 26 -16.95 17.92 1.55
CA LYS A 26 -16.29 19.05 0.88
C LYS A 26 -16.85 19.37 -0.49
N CYS A 27 -17.60 18.47 -1.12
CA CYS A 27 -18.22 18.70 -2.43
C CYS A 27 -19.75 18.51 -2.34
N PRO A 28 -20.46 19.32 -1.54
CA PRO A 28 -21.91 19.18 -1.39
C PRO A 28 -22.62 19.33 -2.75
N GLY A 29 -23.59 18.46 -3.01
CA GLY A 29 -24.32 18.42 -4.29
C GLY A 29 -23.61 17.64 -5.41
N THR A 30 -22.41 17.10 -5.18
CA THR A 30 -21.73 16.18 -6.12
C THR A 30 -22.21 14.76 -5.89
N SER A 31 -22.82 14.16 -6.90
CA SER A 31 -23.17 12.74 -6.92
C SER A 31 -21.93 11.87 -7.07
N TYR A 32 -21.82 10.81 -6.27
CA TYR A 32 -20.71 9.85 -6.41
C TYR A 32 -21.13 8.44 -6.01
N ALA A 33 -20.36 7.47 -6.51
CA ALA A 33 -20.38 6.08 -6.08
C ALA A 33 -18.96 5.53 -5.98
N ILE A 34 -18.77 4.50 -5.16
CA ILE A 34 -17.53 3.74 -5.02
C ILE A 34 -17.75 2.36 -5.63
N LEU A 35 -16.98 1.97 -6.64
CA LEU A 35 -17.03 0.65 -7.25
C LEU A 35 -15.95 -0.24 -6.63
N GLU A 36 -16.34 -1.37 -6.03
CA GLU A 36 -15.43 -2.35 -5.44
C GLU A 36 -15.60 -3.68 -6.15
N GLY A 37 -14.48 -4.25 -6.65
CA GLY A 37 -14.49 -5.50 -7.38
C GLY A 37 -14.83 -6.71 -6.51
N ARG A 38 -14.52 -6.65 -5.21
CA ARG A 38 -14.83 -7.69 -4.22
C ARG A 38 -16.22 -7.52 -3.63
N ASP A 39 -16.65 -8.52 -2.87
CA ASP A 39 -17.89 -8.51 -2.09
C ASP A 39 -17.72 -7.85 -0.70
N ALA A 40 -16.54 -7.32 -0.40
CA ALA A 40 -16.18 -6.77 0.90
C ALA A 40 -15.37 -5.46 0.78
N ILE A 41 -15.46 -4.62 1.82
CA ILE A 41 -14.61 -3.44 1.97
C ILE A 41 -13.24 -3.81 2.55
N GLY A 42 -12.32 -2.85 2.57
CA GLY A 42 -11.06 -2.95 3.32
C GLY A 42 -9.82 -3.11 2.44
N GLY A 43 -10.01 -3.47 1.16
CA GLY A 43 -8.93 -3.64 0.20
C GLY A 43 -7.91 -4.67 0.69
N THR A 44 -6.66 -4.25 0.91
CA THR A 44 -5.59 -5.15 1.37
C THR A 44 -5.89 -5.83 2.71
N TRP A 45 -6.65 -5.17 3.59
CA TRP A 45 -7.01 -5.69 4.92
C TRP A 45 -8.08 -6.80 4.87
N ASP A 46 -8.79 -6.92 3.75
CA ASP A 46 -9.71 -8.03 3.47
C ASP A 46 -9.08 -9.07 2.53
N LEU A 47 -8.23 -8.62 1.59
CA LEU A 47 -7.51 -9.48 0.65
C LEU A 47 -6.59 -10.47 1.35
N PHE A 48 -5.73 -9.97 2.24
CA PHE A 48 -4.72 -10.79 2.88
C PHE A 48 -5.26 -11.40 4.17
N LYS A 49 -5.16 -12.73 4.29
CA LYS A 49 -5.74 -13.52 5.39
C LYS A 49 -4.73 -14.39 6.13
N PHE A 50 -3.44 -14.22 5.83
CA PHE A 50 -2.37 -14.96 6.49
C PHE A 50 -2.27 -14.59 7.99
N PRO A 51 -1.79 -15.52 8.84
CA PRO A 51 -1.72 -15.32 10.27
C PRO A 51 -0.81 -14.14 10.63
N GLY A 52 -1.23 -13.36 11.62
CA GLY A 52 -0.46 -12.25 12.17
C GLY A 52 -0.55 -10.96 11.36
N ILE A 53 -1.33 -10.91 10.28
CA ILE A 53 -1.50 -9.71 9.44
C ILE A 53 -1.72 -8.47 10.31
N ARG A 54 -0.89 -7.45 10.07
CA ARG A 54 -0.82 -6.21 10.86
C ARG A 54 -0.26 -5.08 10.02
N SER A 55 -0.34 -3.87 10.55
CA SER A 55 0.35 -2.72 9.96
C SER A 55 1.80 -2.61 10.41
N ASP A 56 2.69 -2.19 9.51
CA ASP A 56 4.03 -1.69 9.88
C ASP A 56 4.00 -0.19 10.26
N SER A 57 2.83 0.45 10.18
CA SER A 57 2.61 1.85 10.48
C SER A 57 1.72 2.01 11.71
N ASP A 58 1.94 3.07 12.47
CA ASP A 58 1.07 3.37 13.59
C ASP A 58 -0.32 3.85 13.13
N MET A 59 -1.37 3.45 13.84
CA MET A 59 -2.75 3.84 13.54
C MET A 59 -3.03 5.33 13.76
N TYR A 60 -2.12 6.10 14.37
CA TYR A 60 -2.26 7.55 14.43
C TYR A 60 -1.91 8.22 13.11
N THR A 61 -1.11 7.58 12.25
CA THR A 61 -0.73 8.08 10.92
C THR A 61 -1.42 7.30 9.80
N LEU A 62 -1.64 5.99 9.98
CA LEU A 62 -2.43 5.16 9.06
C LEU A 62 -3.94 5.39 9.21
N GLY A 63 -4.44 5.66 10.42
CA GLY A 63 -5.84 6.00 10.62
C GLY A 63 -6.23 7.31 9.93
N PHE A 64 -7.53 7.55 9.79
CA PHE A 64 -8.07 8.77 9.19
C PHE A 64 -7.85 9.97 10.11
N ARG A 65 -7.70 11.15 9.52
CA ARG A 65 -7.62 12.41 10.29
C ARG A 65 -8.95 12.75 10.97
N PHE A 66 -10.06 12.42 10.32
CA PHE A 66 -11.42 12.76 10.77
C PHE A 66 -12.03 11.73 11.73
N LYS A 67 -11.47 10.52 11.80
CA LYS A 67 -11.92 9.43 12.66
C LYS A 67 -10.73 8.94 13.51
N PRO A 68 -10.55 9.46 14.74
CA PRO A 68 -9.46 9.04 15.60
C PRO A 68 -9.48 7.54 15.90
N TRP A 69 -8.32 6.89 15.82
CA TRP A 69 -8.11 5.54 16.34
C TRP A 69 -8.34 5.50 17.85
N LYS A 70 -9.05 4.49 18.36
CA LYS A 70 -9.43 4.41 19.79
C LYS A 70 -8.74 3.31 20.57
N GLU A 71 -8.22 2.28 19.89
CA GLU A 71 -7.58 1.14 20.55
C GLU A 71 -6.20 1.50 21.12
N GLN A 72 -5.68 0.69 22.04
CA GLN A 72 -4.42 0.96 22.75
C GLN A 72 -3.20 0.61 21.92
N GLU A 73 -3.37 -0.39 21.06
CA GLU A 73 -2.42 -0.94 20.10
C GLU A 73 -2.26 0.10 18.99
N ALA A 74 -1.06 0.69 18.92
CA ALA A 74 -0.71 1.64 17.87
C ALA A 74 -0.37 0.90 16.59
N ILE A 75 0.31 -0.25 16.72
CA ILE A 75 0.50 -1.22 15.66
C ILE A 75 -0.67 -2.19 15.75
N ALA A 76 -1.65 -2.03 14.85
CA ALA A 76 -2.89 -2.79 14.89
C ALA A 76 -2.86 -3.99 13.94
N ASP A 77 -3.55 -5.06 14.34
CA ASP A 77 -3.80 -6.22 13.50
C ASP A 77 -4.81 -5.91 12.37
N GLY A 78 -4.85 -6.77 11.37
CA GLY A 78 -5.75 -6.66 10.22
C GLY A 78 -7.24 -6.65 10.63
N PRO A 79 -7.71 -7.55 11.51
CA PRO A 79 -9.09 -7.54 12.00
C PRO A 79 -9.54 -6.22 12.63
N SER A 80 -8.73 -5.63 13.51
CA SER A 80 -9.02 -4.34 14.14
C SER A 80 -9.02 -3.19 13.13
N ILE A 81 -8.11 -3.20 12.15
CA ILE A 81 -8.12 -2.21 11.07
C ILE A 81 -9.38 -2.36 10.20
N LEU A 82 -9.76 -3.59 9.83
CA LEU A 82 -10.96 -3.85 9.04
C LEU A 82 -12.23 -3.43 9.79
N LYS A 83 -12.30 -3.71 11.10
CA LYS A 83 -13.37 -3.23 11.98
C LYS A 83 -13.46 -1.71 11.98
N TYR A 84 -12.33 -1.03 12.16
CA TYR A 84 -12.26 0.43 12.11
C TYR A 84 -12.74 1.02 10.77
N LEU A 85 -12.42 0.38 9.64
CA LEU A 85 -12.91 0.79 8.34
C LEU A 85 -14.43 0.60 8.21
N LYS A 86 -14.97 -0.53 8.69
CA LYS A 86 -16.42 -0.80 8.73
C LYS A 86 -17.16 0.23 9.57
N GLU A 87 -16.70 0.48 10.80
CA GLU A 87 -17.25 1.52 11.67
C GLU A 87 -17.22 2.89 10.99
N THR A 88 -16.13 3.21 10.27
CA THR A 88 -16.02 4.48 9.56
C THR A 88 -17.05 4.58 8.44
N THR A 89 -17.23 3.52 7.64
CA THR A 89 -18.20 3.55 6.54
C THR A 89 -19.63 3.68 7.05
N GLU A 90 -19.98 3.00 8.14
CA GLU A 90 -21.31 3.06 8.75
C GLU A 90 -21.57 4.43 9.39
N GLU A 91 -20.61 4.95 10.17
CA GLU A 91 -20.74 6.24 10.89
C GLU A 91 -20.98 7.41 9.94
N PHE A 92 -20.36 7.38 8.76
CA PHE A 92 -20.48 8.46 7.76
C PHE A 92 -21.40 8.11 6.57
N GLY A 93 -22.10 6.98 6.62
CA GLY A 93 -23.03 6.54 5.57
C GLY A 93 -22.39 6.26 4.20
N ILE A 94 -21.09 5.98 4.19
CA ILE A 94 -20.30 5.71 2.97
C ILE A 94 -20.61 4.31 2.43
N ASP A 95 -20.96 3.37 3.30
CA ASP A 95 -21.45 2.03 2.96
C ASP A 95 -22.56 2.06 1.89
N LYS A 96 -23.49 3.01 2.00
CA LYS A 96 -24.60 3.22 1.05
C LYS A 96 -24.17 3.70 -0.33
N LYS A 97 -22.90 4.11 -0.48
CA LYS A 97 -22.30 4.60 -1.73
C LYS A 97 -21.40 3.56 -2.38
N ILE A 98 -21.13 2.44 -1.70
CA ILE A 98 -20.29 1.37 -2.20
C ILE A 98 -21.13 0.37 -3.00
N ARG A 99 -20.61 -0.03 -4.15
CA ARG A 99 -21.16 -1.06 -5.02
C ARG A 99 -20.17 -2.18 -5.15
N PHE A 100 -20.46 -3.26 -4.46
CA PHE A 100 -19.63 -4.47 -4.45
C PHE A 100 -19.80 -5.28 -5.72
N ASN A 101 -18.84 -6.17 -5.96
CA ASN A 101 -18.78 -7.05 -7.13
C ASN A 101 -18.73 -6.27 -8.45
N LYS A 102 -18.26 -5.03 -8.44
CA LYS A 102 -18.18 -4.14 -9.61
C LYS A 102 -16.72 -3.92 -9.98
N TYR A 103 -16.20 -4.77 -10.86
CA TYR A 103 -14.83 -4.70 -11.33
C TYR A 103 -14.72 -3.82 -12.59
N VAL A 104 -13.89 -2.77 -12.55
CA VAL A 104 -13.72 -1.86 -13.68
C VAL A 104 -12.68 -2.44 -14.65
N LYS A 105 -13.11 -2.77 -15.87
CA LYS A 105 -12.26 -3.36 -16.92
C LYS A 105 -11.60 -2.32 -17.80
N ALA A 106 -12.38 -1.30 -18.17
CA ALA A 106 -11.94 -0.26 -19.08
C ALA A 106 -12.59 1.07 -18.70
N ALA A 107 -11.91 2.16 -19.02
CA ALA A 107 -12.40 3.51 -18.89
C ALA A 107 -12.01 4.31 -20.14
N SER A 108 -13.01 4.83 -20.85
CA SER A 108 -12.83 5.59 -22.09
C SER A 108 -13.33 7.00 -21.93
N TRP A 109 -12.42 7.97 -22.07
CA TRP A 109 -12.78 9.38 -22.10
C TRP A 109 -13.33 9.76 -23.48
N VAL A 110 -14.46 10.44 -23.48
CA VAL A 110 -15.12 10.98 -24.67
C VAL A 110 -15.05 12.51 -24.62
N SER A 111 -14.15 13.10 -25.40
CA SER A 111 -13.91 14.55 -25.39
C SER A 111 -15.11 15.35 -25.83
N GLN A 112 -15.92 14.83 -26.76
CA GLN A 112 -17.16 15.50 -27.21
C GLN A 112 -18.24 15.57 -26.11
N GLU A 113 -18.14 14.77 -25.06
CA GLU A 113 -19.12 14.73 -23.97
C GLU A 113 -18.53 15.10 -22.61
N SER A 114 -17.22 15.42 -22.56
CA SER A 114 -16.48 15.72 -21.33
C SER A 114 -16.67 14.70 -20.21
N LYS A 115 -16.68 13.40 -20.55
CA LYS A 115 -16.94 12.36 -19.57
C LYS A 115 -16.18 11.07 -19.84
N TRP A 116 -15.95 10.33 -18.78
CA TRP A 116 -15.52 8.94 -18.80
C TRP A 116 -16.71 8.01 -18.97
N ILE A 117 -16.54 6.95 -19.76
CA ILE A 117 -17.43 5.80 -19.87
C ILE A 117 -16.66 4.58 -19.38
N LEU A 118 -17.11 3.98 -18.28
CA LEU A 118 -16.51 2.80 -17.68
C LEU A 118 -17.25 1.55 -18.13
N GLU A 119 -16.49 0.50 -18.44
CA GLU A 119 -16.99 -0.85 -18.60
C GLU A 119 -16.78 -1.60 -17.29
N VAL A 120 -17.88 -1.91 -16.62
CA VAL A 120 -17.90 -2.49 -15.28
C VAL A 120 -18.45 -3.90 -15.37
N GLU A 121 -17.61 -4.87 -15.07
CA GLU A 121 -17.95 -6.29 -14.97
C GLU A 121 -18.58 -6.56 -13.59
N ASP A 122 -19.74 -7.22 -13.58
CA ASP A 122 -20.32 -7.76 -12.35
C ASP A 122 -19.68 -9.13 -12.05
N ALA A 123 -18.96 -9.22 -10.93
CA ALA A 123 -18.22 -10.43 -10.57
C ALA A 123 -19.14 -11.64 -10.29
N LYS A 124 -20.46 -11.45 -10.11
CA LYS A 124 -21.40 -12.54 -9.85
C LYS A 124 -21.86 -13.27 -11.11
N ASN A 125 -21.94 -12.57 -12.24
CA ASN A 125 -22.50 -13.13 -13.48
C ASN A 125 -21.70 -12.78 -14.76
N SER A 126 -20.60 -12.05 -14.62
CA SER A 126 -19.74 -11.58 -15.72
C SER A 126 -20.42 -10.64 -16.73
N ASP A 127 -21.57 -10.06 -16.37
CA ASP A 127 -22.22 -9.05 -17.22
C ASP A 127 -21.42 -7.75 -17.20
N ILE A 128 -21.29 -7.13 -18.38
CA ILE A 128 -20.64 -5.82 -18.54
C ILE A 128 -21.70 -4.74 -18.64
N GLN A 129 -21.70 -3.82 -17.69
CA GLN A 129 -22.53 -2.61 -17.70
C GLN A 129 -21.69 -1.36 -17.99
N LYS A 130 -22.29 -0.38 -18.65
CA LYS A 130 -21.66 0.93 -18.91
C LYS A 130 -22.16 1.97 -17.93
N ILE A 131 -21.24 2.53 -17.14
CA ILE A 131 -21.50 3.63 -16.20
C ILE A 131 -20.64 4.82 -16.61
N SER A 132 -21.16 6.04 -16.55
CA SER A 132 -20.40 7.24 -16.93
C SER A 132 -20.12 8.18 -15.76
N CYS A 133 -19.07 8.99 -15.86
CA CYS A 133 -18.81 10.05 -14.91
C CYS A 133 -18.03 11.24 -15.46
N ASN A 134 -18.15 12.43 -14.85
CA ASN A 134 -17.34 13.59 -15.22
C ASN A 134 -15.89 13.46 -14.74
N PHE A 135 -15.68 12.92 -13.53
CA PHE A 135 -14.36 12.76 -12.92
C PHE A 135 -14.16 11.33 -12.41
N LEU A 136 -13.01 10.73 -12.76
CA LEU A 136 -12.65 9.39 -12.33
C LEU A 136 -11.56 9.46 -11.26
N PHE A 137 -11.82 8.88 -10.09
CA PHE A 137 -10.90 8.87 -8.97
C PHE A 137 -10.50 7.45 -8.57
N MET A 138 -9.32 7.03 -9.03
CA MET A 138 -8.81 5.68 -8.80
C MET A 138 -8.20 5.55 -7.40
N CYS A 139 -8.81 4.72 -6.56
CA CYS A 139 -8.40 4.43 -5.19
C CYS A 139 -8.08 2.94 -5.00
N SER A 140 -7.69 2.25 -6.07
CA SER A 140 -7.54 0.80 -6.14
C SER A 140 -6.28 0.22 -5.48
N GLY A 141 -5.36 1.08 -5.01
CA GLY A 141 -4.07 0.64 -4.49
C GLY A 141 -3.12 0.21 -5.62
N TYR A 142 -2.06 -0.51 -5.26
CA TYR A 142 -0.98 -0.87 -6.20
C TYR A 142 -0.63 -2.36 -6.21
N TYR A 143 -1.44 -3.20 -5.55
CA TYR A 143 -1.24 -4.65 -5.52
C TYR A 143 -2.27 -5.35 -6.39
N SER A 144 -1.82 -6.31 -7.20
CA SER A 144 -2.72 -7.18 -7.94
C SER A 144 -3.55 -8.03 -6.99
N TYR A 145 -4.87 -8.04 -7.18
CA TYR A 145 -5.75 -8.96 -6.45
C TYR A 145 -5.75 -10.36 -7.07
N LYS A 146 -5.31 -10.49 -8.33
CA LYS A 146 -5.31 -11.76 -9.08
C LYS A 146 -4.31 -12.76 -8.50
N SER A 147 -3.07 -12.32 -8.25
CA SER A 147 -2.02 -13.18 -7.68
C SER A 147 -0.84 -12.39 -7.13
N GLY A 148 -0.14 -12.99 -6.17
CA GLY A 148 1.16 -12.52 -5.73
C GLY A 148 2.29 -13.03 -6.62
N TYR A 149 3.50 -12.55 -6.38
CA TYR A 149 4.66 -12.96 -7.17
C TYR A 149 5.21 -14.28 -6.66
N THR A 150 5.16 -15.32 -7.50
CA THR A 150 5.78 -16.62 -7.24
C THR A 150 6.87 -16.85 -8.29
N PRO A 151 8.15 -16.95 -7.92
CA PRO A 151 9.20 -17.31 -8.87
C PRO A 151 9.04 -18.77 -9.29
N GLU A 152 9.72 -19.16 -10.37
CA GLU A 152 9.81 -20.56 -10.75
C GLU A 152 10.67 -21.32 -9.73
N PHE A 153 10.10 -22.38 -9.16
CA PHE A 153 10.78 -23.30 -8.25
C PHE A 153 10.94 -24.65 -8.93
N LYS A 154 12.20 -25.09 -9.12
CA LYS A 154 12.49 -26.41 -9.70
C LYS A 154 12.05 -27.52 -8.73
N GLY A 155 11.35 -28.53 -9.21
CA GLY A 155 10.96 -29.71 -8.43
C GLY A 155 9.86 -29.43 -7.40
N VAL A 156 9.12 -28.32 -7.53
CA VAL A 156 8.05 -27.99 -6.57
C VAL A 156 6.93 -29.03 -6.60
N GLU A 157 6.71 -29.64 -7.76
CA GLU A 157 5.83 -30.77 -8.01
C GLU A 157 6.24 -32.06 -7.29
N ASP A 158 7.50 -32.18 -6.88
CA ASP A 158 8.02 -33.36 -6.18
C ASP A 158 7.81 -33.27 -4.65
N PHE A 159 7.50 -32.09 -4.12
CA PHE A 159 7.34 -31.89 -2.68
C PHE A 159 6.06 -32.55 -2.17
N HIS A 160 6.18 -33.41 -1.15
CA HIS A 160 5.05 -34.17 -0.62
C HIS A 160 4.16 -33.37 0.37
N GLY A 161 4.63 -32.21 0.82
CA GLY A 161 3.89 -31.34 1.73
C GLY A 161 3.09 -30.23 1.03
N ASP A 162 2.52 -29.33 1.81
CA ASP A 162 1.71 -28.24 1.28
C ASP A 162 2.57 -27.03 0.89
N VAL A 163 2.29 -26.44 -0.28
CA VAL A 163 2.89 -25.17 -0.72
C VAL A 163 1.84 -24.07 -0.73
N ILE A 164 1.99 -23.07 0.14
CA ILE A 164 0.99 -22.01 0.34
C ILE A 164 1.59 -20.65 0.00
N HIS A 165 0.93 -19.92 -0.88
CA HIS A 165 1.24 -18.50 -1.09
C HIS A 165 0.40 -17.63 -0.13
N PRO A 166 0.99 -16.68 0.63
CA PRO A 166 0.26 -15.89 1.64
C PRO A 166 -0.98 -15.14 1.13
N GLN A 167 -0.99 -14.68 -0.12
CA GLN A 167 -2.16 -14.03 -0.72
C GLN A 167 -3.37 -14.98 -0.93
N LYS A 168 -3.15 -16.29 -0.95
CA LYS A 168 -4.19 -17.32 -1.11
C LYS A 168 -4.47 -18.06 0.21
N TRP A 169 -4.12 -17.46 1.34
CA TRP A 169 -4.24 -18.11 2.64
C TRP A 169 -5.70 -18.41 2.99
N GLU A 170 -5.96 -19.65 3.40
CA GLU A 170 -7.25 -20.08 3.89
C GLU A 170 -7.37 -19.82 5.40
N LYS A 171 -8.50 -19.25 5.83
CA LYS A 171 -8.67 -18.68 7.18
C LYS A 171 -8.40 -19.68 8.31
N ASP A 172 -8.69 -20.95 8.10
CA ASP A 172 -8.66 -21.99 9.13
C ASP A 172 -7.63 -23.10 8.84
N TYR A 173 -6.58 -22.79 8.08
CA TYR A 173 -5.52 -23.74 7.75
C TYR A 173 -4.73 -24.16 9.00
N ASN A 174 -4.69 -25.45 9.31
CA ASN A 174 -4.07 -25.99 10.52
C ASN A 174 -2.61 -26.40 10.27
N TYR A 175 -1.69 -25.70 10.92
CA TYR A 175 -0.25 -25.93 10.87
C TYR A 175 0.34 -26.32 12.25
N THR A 176 -0.50 -26.74 13.18
CA THR A 176 -0.09 -27.10 14.54
C THR A 176 0.88 -28.28 14.52
N ASN A 177 1.98 -28.20 15.27
CA ASN A 177 3.03 -29.23 15.35
C ASN A 177 3.63 -29.64 13.99
N LYS A 178 3.67 -28.71 13.01
CA LYS A 178 4.31 -28.92 11.72
C LYS A 178 5.67 -28.23 11.64
N LYS A 179 6.59 -28.77 10.84
CA LYS A 179 7.82 -28.09 10.42
C LYS A 179 7.54 -27.25 9.18
N ILE A 180 7.92 -25.98 9.22
CA ILE A 180 7.47 -25.01 8.21
C ILE A 180 8.66 -24.22 7.69
N ILE A 181 8.79 -24.09 6.38
CA ILE A 181 9.73 -23.15 5.76
C ILE A 181 8.95 -21.97 5.20
N VAL A 182 9.28 -20.75 5.64
CA VAL A 182 8.75 -19.51 5.07
C VAL A 182 9.83 -18.92 4.15
N VAL A 183 9.58 -18.95 2.84
CA VAL A 183 10.50 -18.43 1.82
C VAL A 183 10.27 -16.92 1.63
N GLY A 184 11.21 -16.12 2.11
CA GLY A 184 11.20 -14.66 1.99
C GLY A 184 11.71 -13.96 3.25
N SER A 185 12.05 -12.68 3.10
CA SER A 185 12.50 -11.80 4.20
C SER A 185 11.75 -10.48 4.22
N GLY A 186 10.67 -10.33 3.43
CA GLY A 186 9.85 -9.13 3.42
C GLY A 186 8.88 -9.05 4.61
N ALA A 187 8.10 -7.98 4.68
CA ALA A 187 7.13 -7.75 5.75
C ALA A 187 6.18 -8.93 5.97
N THR A 188 5.74 -9.59 4.88
CA THR A 188 4.91 -10.80 4.96
C THR A 188 5.59 -11.93 5.73
N ALA A 189 6.86 -12.23 5.43
CA ALA A 189 7.59 -13.29 6.13
C ALA A 189 7.83 -12.93 7.60
N VAL A 190 8.29 -11.70 7.87
CA VAL A 190 8.55 -11.20 9.23
C VAL A 190 7.27 -11.14 10.09
N THR A 191 6.10 -11.07 9.46
CA THR A 191 4.80 -11.15 10.14
C THR A 191 4.36 -12.59 10.39
N ILE A 192 4.46 -13.45 9.39
CA ILE A 192 3.96 -14.84 9.45
C ILE A 192 4.81 -15.70 10.39
N VAL A 193 6.15 -15.58 10.32
CA VAL A 193 7.08 -16.42 11.08
C VAL A 193 6.80 -16.41 12.59
N PRO A 194 6.77 -15.25 13.29
CA PRO A 194 6.51 -15.24 14.72
C PRO A 194 5.12 -15.74 15.08
N GLU A 195 4.11 -15.48 14.24
CA GLU A 195 2.75 -15.92 14.52
C GLU A 195 2.62 -17.44 14.38
N MET A 196 3.14 -18.02 13.30
CA MET A 196 3.08 -19.47 13.08
C MET A 196 3.89 -20.24 14.12
N ALA A 197 5.04 -19.70 14.54
CA ALA A 197 5.92 -20.32 15.53
C ALA A 197 5.26 -20.55 16.91
N LYS A 198 4.16 -19.85 17.21
CA LYS A 198 3.38 -20.08 18.45
C LYS A 198 2.79 -21.50 18.52
N ASN A 199 2.39 -22.07 17.38
CA ASN A 199 1.67 -23.35 17.31
C ASN A 199 2.40 -24.41 16.47
N ALA A 200 3.32 -24.02 15.61
CA ALA A 200 4.14 -24.95 14.81
C ALA A 200 5.15 -25.73 15.69
N GLU A 201 5.66 -26.84 15.14
CA GLU A 201 6.80 -27.53 15.74
C GLU A 201 8.03 -26.62 15.68
N HIS A 202 8.36 -26.15 14.47
CA HIS A 202 9.44 -25.21 14.19
C HIS A 202 9.16 -24.45 12.88
N VAL A 203 9.57 -23.18 12.81
CA VAL A 203 9.45 -22.35 11.60
C VAL A 203 10.82 -21.82 11.16
N THR A 204 11.26 -22.20 9.96
CA THR A 204 12.50 -21.70 9.35
C THR A 204 12.18 -20.59 8.36
N MET A 205 12.67 -19.37 8.62
CA MET A 205 12.63 -18.28 7.64
C MET A 205 13.80 -18.44 6.67
N LEU A 206 13.53 -18.89 5.45
CA LEU A 206 14.52 -19.02 4.39
C LEU A 206 14.57 -17.73 3.56
N GLN A 207 15.70 -17.05 3.57
CA GLN A 207 15.90 -15.80 2.85
C GLN A 207 17.10 -15.84 1.91
N ARG A 208 16.96 -15.22 0.74
CA ARG A 208 18.10 -15.02 -0.18
C ARG A 208 18.99 -13.86 0.24
N SER A 209 18.37 -12.79 0.72
CA SER A 209 19.04 -11.56 1.14
C SER A 209 18.38 -11.06 2.42
N PRO A 210 19.15 -10.75 3.47
CA PRO A 210 18.59 -10.21 4.70
C PRO A 210 17.85 -8.89 4.48
N THR A 211 16.90 -8.59 5.35
CA THR A 211 16.23 -7.29 5.43
C THR A 211 16.52 -6.62 6.78
N TYR A 212 16.40 -5.30 6.85
CA TYR A 212 16.46 -4.60 8.13
C TYR A 212 15.19 -4.86 8.94
N VAL A 213 15.37 -5.46 10.12
CA VAL A 213 14.32 -5.72 11.10
C VAL A 213 14.46 -4.75 12.25
N VAL A 214 13.40 -3.99 12.55
CA VAL A 214 13.36 -3.00 13.61
C VAL A 214 12.29 -3.38 14.62
N SER A 215 12.65 -3.42 15.90
CA SER A 215 11.70 -3.61 16.99
C SER A 215 11.14 -2.27 17.45
N ALA A 216 9.81 -2.21 17.63
CA ALA A 216 9.17 -1.10 18.31
C ALA A 216 7.98 -1.59 19.14
N PRO A 217 7.56 -0.85 20.18
CA PRO A 217 6.42 -1.24 20.99
C PRO A 217 5.13 -1.29 20.19
N GLU A 218 4.31 -2.34 20.39
CA GLU A 218 2.96 -2.41 19.83
C GLU A 218 2.08 -1.29 20.38
N LYS A 219 2.20 -1.02 21.69
CA LYS A 219 1.45 0.00 22.42
C LYS A 219 2.26 1.26 22.62
N ASP A 220 1.68 2.39 22.22
CA ASP A 220 2.26 3.69 22.49
C ASP A 220 1.87 4.19 23.88
N ARG A 221 2.70 3.87 24.88
CA ARG A 221 2.43 4.20 26.30
C ARG A 221 2.19 5.69 26.53
N LEU A 222 2.98 6.56 25.87
CA LEU A 222 2.82 8.01 25.99
C LEU A 222 1.49 8.47 25.41
N ALA A 223 1.14 7.96 24.23
CA ALA A 223 -0.13 8.26 23.59
C ALA A 223 -1.33 7.79 24.44
N ASN A 224 -1.26 6.56 24.97
CA ASN A 224 -2.29 6.00 25.83
C ASN A 224 -2.44 6.76 27.14
N LEU A 225 -1.34 7.32 27.67
CA LEU A 225 -1.38 8.21 28.83
C LEU A 225 -2.01 9.57 28.48
N LEU A 226 -1.56 10.21 27.40
CA LEU A 226 -2.07 11.51 26.95
C LEU A 226 -3.58 11.49 26.71
N ARG A 227 -4.11 10.41 26.12
CA ARG A 227 -5.56 10.22 25.89
C ARG A 227 -6.40 10.26 27.16
N ARG A 228 -5.83 10.02 28.34
CA ARG A 228 -6.54 10.08 29.63
C ARG A 228 -6.73 11.50 30.16
N PHE A 229 -5.89 12.45 29.73
CA PHE A 229 -5.84 13.80 30.30
C PHE A 229 -6.39 14.89 29.38
N ILE A 230 -6.50 14.64 28.08
CA ILE A 230 -6.98 15.63 27.10
C ILE A 230 -7.99 15.00 26.13
N PRO A 231 -8.87 15.80 25.49
CA PRO A 231 -9.87 15.30 24.56
C PRO A 231 -9.27 14.44 23.45
N LEU A 232 -9.97 13.34 23.08
CA LEU A 232 -9.49 12.35 22.12
C LEU A 232 -9.00 12.96 20.80
N LYS A 233 -9.73 13.94 20.25
CA LYS A 233 -9.36 14.61 18.99
C LYS A 233 -8.04 15.38 19.11
N LEU A 234 -7.83 16.07 20.23
CA LEU A 234 -6.60 16.85 20.48
C LEU A 234 -5.41 15.92 20.74
N SER A 235 -5.62 14.89 21.56
CA SER A 235 -4.64 13.82 21.78
C SER A 235 -4.18 13.21 20.45
N TYR A 236 -5.14 12.74 19.64
CA TYR A 236 -4.87 12.12 18.35
C TYR A 236 -4.10 13.04 17.42
N PHE A 237 -4.47 14.33 17.37
CA PHE A 237 -3.75 15.34 16.59
C PHE A 237 -2.28 15.47 17.01
N ILE A 238 -2.01 15.61 18.33
CA ILE A 238 -0.66 15.76 18.87
C ILE A 238 0.18 14.51 18.55
N ILE A 239 -0.37 13.33 18.82
CA ILE A 239 0.33 12.05 18.63
C ILE A 239 0.62 11.80 17.15
N ARG A 240 -0.36 12.06 16.27
CA ARG A 240 -0.21 11.95 14.82
C ARG A 240 0.95 12.83 14.33
N TRP A 241 1.00 14.09 14.74
CA TRP A 241 2.08 15.01 14.34
C TRP A 241 3.44 14.60 14.89
N ARG A 242 3.52 14.17 16.16
CA ARG A 242 4.74 13.61 16.73
C ARG A 242 5.25 12.43 15.88
N ASN A 243 4.37 11.51 15.48
CA ASN A 243 4.74 10.33 14.69
C ASN A 243 5.17 10.70 13.26
N ILE A 244 4.46 11.61 12.60
CA ILE A 244 4.84 12.15 11.28
C ILE A 244 6.25 12.75 11.33
N LEU A 245 6.52 13.61 12.31
CA LEU A 245 7.82 14.28 12.44
C LEU A 245 8.94 13.30 12.78
N ARG A 246 8.67 12.34 13.69
CA ARG A 246 9.62 11.28 14.05
C ARG A 246 9.98 10.40 12.86
N GLN A 247 8.98 9.95 12.08
CA GLN A 247 9.20 9.11 10.90
C GLN A 247 10.00 9.86 9.83
N GLN A 248 9.69 11.13 9.57
CA GLN A 248 10.47 11.94 8.64
C GLN A 248 11.89 12.19 9.11
N TYR A 249 12.08 12.46 10.40
CA TYR A 249 13.42 12.61 10.97
C TYR A 249 14.22 11.32 10.80
N TYR A 250 13.64 10.16 11.12
CA TYR A 250 14.29 8.87 11.00
C TYR A 250 14.62 8.51 9.55
N PHE A 251 13.72 8.76 8.60
CA PHE A 251 14.00 8.61 7.16
C PHE A 251 15.19 9.48 6.71
N ARG A 252 15.21 10.77 7.11
CA ARG A 252 16.34 11.66 6.80
C ARG A 252 17.64 11.19 7.44
N LEU A 253 17.57 10.64 8.65
CA LEU A 253 18.72 10.07 9.35
C LEU A 253 19.28 8.87 8.57
N CYS A 254 18.43 7.97 8.08
CA CYS A 254 18.82 6.83 7.24
C CYS A 254 19.56 7.30 5.98
N LYS A 255 19.06 8.36 5.32
CA LYS A 255 19.68 8.89 4.09
C LYS A 255 20.95 9.71 4.34
N LYS A 256 21.07 10.40 5.47
CA LYS A 256 22.26 11.24 5.79
C LYS A 256 23.38 10.47 6.48
N HIS A 257 23.06 9.48 7.31
CA HIS A 257 24.01 8.73 8.13
C HIS A 257 23.72 7.22 8.06
N PRO A 258 23.75 6.60 6.87
CA PRO A 258 23.31 5.22 6.66
C PRO A 258 24.08 4.20 7.50
N GLU A 259 25.41 4.30 7.56
CA GLU A 259 26.25 3.37 8.34
C GLU A 259 25.97 3.45 9.85
N GLY A 260 25.77 4.66 10.37
CA GLY A 260 25.43 4.84 11.79
C GLY A 260 24.08 4.20 12.13
N VAL A 261 23.08 4.37 11.26
CA VAL A 261 21.76 3.75 11.45
C VAL A 261 21.82 2.23 11.30
N LYS A 262 22.55 1.73 10.28
CA LYS A 262 22.79 0.29 10.09
C LYS A 262 23.38 -0.34 11.35
N ASN A 263 24.45 0.25 11.89
CA ASN A 263 25.09 -0.25 13.11
C ASN A 263 24.17 -0.20 14.32
N ALA A 264 23.34 0.85 14.45
CA ALA A 264 22.36 0.94 15.52
C ALA A 264 21.28 -0.16 15.44
N ILE A 265 20.75 -0.42 14.24
CA ILE A 265 19.78 -1.50 14.02
C ILE A 265 20.40 -2.86 14.38
N LEU A 266 21.59 -3.17 13.84
CA LEU A 266 22.26 -4.45 14.10
C LEU A 266 22.63 -4.62 15.57
N LYS A 267 23.00 -3.53 16.28
CA LYS A 267 23.25 -3.56 17.72
C LYS A 267 22.00 -3.96 18.49
N GLU A 268 20.82 -3.44 18.12
CA GLU A 268 19.57 -3.81 18.79
C GLU A 268 19.18 -5.26 18.48
N VAL A 269 19.39 -5.74 17.26
CA VAL A 269 19.21 -7.16 16.91
C VAL A 269 20.10 -8.07 17.76
N ARG A 270 21.41 -7.77 17.87
CA ARG A 270 22.33 -8.53 18.73
C ARG A 270 21.92 -8.50 20.20
N LYS A 271 21.39 -7.37 20.69
CA LYS A 271 20.89 -7.26 22.06
C LYS A 271 19.66 -8.15 22.29
N HIS A 272 18.81 -8.33 21.29
CA HIS A 272 17.66 -9.23 21.37
C HIS A 272 18.05 -10.71 21.28
N LEU A 273 18.99 -11.09 20.40
CA LEU A 273 19.33 -12.48 20.11
C LEU A 273 20.52 -13.03 20.91
N GLY A 274 21.27 -12.16 21.58
CA GLY A 274 22.48 -12.53 22.30
C GLY A 274 23.73 -12.63 21.40
N PRO A 275 24.89 -12.88 22.00
CA PRO A 275 26.18 -12.85 21.29
C PRO A 275 26.43 -14.06 20.38
N ASP A 276 25.77 -15.20 20.64
CA ASP A 276 26.04 -16.47 19.95
C ASP A 276 25.26 -16.63 18.63
N TYR A 277 24.25 -15.78 18.39
CA TYR A 277 23.46 -15.84 17.16
C TYR A 277 24.21 -15.16 16.00
N ASP A 278 24.24 -15.81 14.83
CA ASP A 278 24.87 -15.25 13.62
C ASP A 278 24.03 -14.12 12.99
N VAL A 279 24.11 -12.93 13.59
CA VAL A 279 23.46 -11.71 13.11
C VAL A 279 24.11 -11.21 11.80
N ASP A 280 25.39 -11.48 11.61
CA ASP A 280 26.13 -10.98 10.45
C ASP A 280 25.63 -11.65 9.17
N THR A 281 25.37 -12.96 9.20
CA THR A 281 24.80 -13.69 8.05
C THR A 281 23.29 -13.47 7.90
N HIS A 282 22.53 -13.43 8.99
CA HIS A 282 21.07 -13.52 8.93
C HIS A 282 20.32 -12.19 9.03
N PHE A 283 20.97 -11.11 9.46
CA PHE A 283 20.29 -9.83 9.69
C PHE A 283 21.05 -8.62 9.14
N THR A 284 22.12 -8.82 8.37
CA THR A 284 22.92 -7.73 7.77
C THR A 284 22.67 -7.62 6.25
N PRO A 285 21.81 -6.68 5.80
CA PRO A 285 21.62 -6.44 4.38
C PRO A 285 22.83 -5.80 3.70
N THR A 286 22.92 -6.00 2.39
CA THR A 286 23.96 -5.39 1.52
C THR A 286 23.62 -3.98 1.05
N TYR A 287 22.43 -3.46 1.38
CA TYR A 287 21.93 -2.14 1.00
C TYR A 287 21.78 -1.23 2.23
N ASN A 288 21.63 0.09 2.04
CA ASN A 288 21.51 1.01 3.18
C ASN A 288 20.08 1.00 3.77
N PRO A 289 19.93 1.31 5.07
CA PRO A 289 18.61 1.48 5.66
C PRO A 289 17.73 2.41 4.82
N TRP A 290 16.50 1.96 4.53
CA TRP A 290 15.53 2.68 3.70
C TRP A 290 15.83 2.82 2.20
N ASP A 291 16.83 2.12 1.65
CA ASP A 291 16.87 1.87 0.18
C ASP A 291 15.81 0.83 -0.23
N GLN A 292 15.43 -0.01 0.73
CA GLN A 292 14.24 -0.84 0.71
C GLN A 292 13.45 -0.60 2.01
N ARG A 293 12.14 -0.91 1.99
CA ARG A 293 11.33 -0.82 3.20
C ARG A 293 11.86 -1.76 4.28
N MET A 294 11.96 -1.24 5.50
CA MET A 294 12.36 -2.03 6.67
C MET A 294 11.14 -2.71 7.27
N CYS A 295 11.34 -3.85 7.93
CA CYS A 295 10.27 -4.63 8.54
C CYS A 295 10.17 -4.33 10.03
N LEU A 296 8.94 -4.19 10.53
CA LEU A 296 8.66 -3.92 11.93
C LEU A 296 8.30 -5.22 12.66
N VAL A 297 8.95 -5.46 13.81
CA VAL A 297 8.62 -6.56 14.73
C VAL A 297 8.07 -5.98 16.04
N PRO A 298 6.74 -5.98 16.25
CA PRO A 298 6.14 -5.45 17.46
C PRO A 298 6.67 -6.18 18.70
N ASP A 299 7.15 -5.42 19.68
CA ASP A 299 7.71 -5.94 20.94
C ASP A 299 8.82 -7.00 20.78
N GLY A 300 9.43 -7.10 19.59
CA GLY A 300 10.45 -8.09 19.28
C GLY A 300 9.92 -9.52 19.12
N ASP A 301 8.65 -9.70 18.76
CA ASP A 301 7.97 -11.00 18.60
C ASP A 301 8.80 -12.06 17.83
N LEU A 302 9.42 -11.69 16.71
CA LEU A 302 10.32 -12.57 15.95
C LEU A 302 11.51 -13.05 16.78
N PHE A 303 12.19 -12.12 17.45
CA PHE A 303 13.37 -12.45 18.26
C PHE A 303 13.01 -13.32 19.46
N GLU A 304 11.83 -13.10 20.05
CA GLU A 304 11.32 -13.93 21.14
C GLU A 304 11.14 -15.39 20.69
N GLN A 305 10.56 -15.63 19.51
CA GLN A 305 10.37 -17.00 18.99
C GLN A 305 11.70 -17.68 18.63
N ILE A 306 12.68 -16.90 18.12
CA ILE A 306 14.04 -17.41 17.88
C ILE A 306 14.70 -17.84 19.19
N ASN A 307 14.65 -16.98 20.23
CA ASN A 307 15.23 -17.30 21.54
C ASN A 307 14.57 -18.50 22.23
N LYS A 308 13.29 -18.78 21.94
CA LYS A 308 12.58 -19.98 22.40
C LYS A 308 12.92 -21.25 21.61
N GLY A 309 13.75 -21.15 20.56
CA GLY A 309 14.06 -22.26 19.64
C GLY A 309 12.89 -22.66 18.74
N LYS A 310 11.84 -21.83 18.67
CA LYS A 310 10.63 -22.08 17.87
C LYS A 310 10.74 -21.57 16.44
N ALA A 311 11.66 -20.66 16.18
CA ALA A 311 11.97 -20.18 14.85
C ALA A 311 13.48 -20.09 14.61
N SER A 312 13.88 -20.15 13.35
CA SER A 312 15.26 -19.92 12.90
C SER A 312 15.28 -19.11 11.61
N VAL A 313 16.41 -18.50 11.29
CA VAL A 313 16.64 -17.80 10.02
C VAL A 313 17.78 -18.47 9.29
N VAL A 314 17.56 -18.81 8.02
CA VAL A 314 18.57 -19.38 7.14
C VAL A 314 18.75 -18.44 5.96
N THR A 315 19.99 -18.00 5.73
CA THR A 315 20.34 -17.18 4.55
C THR A 315 20.95 -18.10 3.49
N GLY A 316 20.25 -18.31 2.38
CA GLY A 316 20.68 -19.24 1.34
C GLY A 316 19.93 -19.07 0.02
N GLN A 317 20.46 -19.70 -1.03
CA GLN A 317 19.79 -19.78 -2.32
C GLN A 317 19.19 -21.17 -2.52
N ILE A 318 17.93 -21.22 -2.93
CA ILE A 318 17.24 -22.45 -3.31
C ILE A 318 17.89 -22.99 -4.59
N GLU A 319 18.27 -24.27 -4.57
CA GLU A 319 18.65 -25.01 -5.78
C GLU A 319 17.42 -25.68 -6.40
N LYS A 320 16.70 -26.47 -5.58
CA LYS A 320 15.44 -27.12 -5.95
C LYS A 320 14.64 -27.54 -4.72
N PHE A 321 13.36 -27.81 -4.92
CA PHE A 321 12.53 -28.53 -3.97
C PHE A 321 12.86 -30.03 -4.06
N THR A 322 12.67 -30.72 -2.96
CA THR A 322 12.84 -32.17 -2.84
C THR A 322 11.54 -32.77 -2.31
N GLN A 323 11.46 -34.10 -2.25
CA GLN A 323 10.32 -34.79 -1.64
C GLN A 323 10.10 -34.41 -0.16
N LYS A 324 11.14 -33.96 0.54
CA LYS A 324 11.13 -33.67 1.98
C LYS A 324 11.15 -32.18 2.32
N GLY A 325 11.49 -31.31 1.38
CA GLY A 325 11.61 -29.87 1.63
C GLY A 325 12.40 -29.14 0.55
N ILE A 326 13.44 -28.42 0.95
CA ILE A 326 14.22 -27.54 0.06
C ILE A 326 15.71 -27.84 0.15
N LEU A 327 16.32 -28.15 -0.99
CA LEU A 327 17.78 -28.22 -1.14
C LEU A 327 18.34 -26.84 -1.47
N LEU A 328 19.28 -26.38 -0.66
CA LEU A 328 20.02 -25.14 -0.90
C LEU A 328 21.24 -25.41 -1.79
N LYS A 329 21.71 -24.36 -2.47
CA LYS A 329 22.97 -24.41 -3.25
C LYS A 329 24.21 -24.73 -2.43
N SER A 330 24.15 -24.52 -1.11
CA SER A 330 25.20 -24.93 -0.18
C SER A 330 25.30 -26.45 0.00
N GLY A 331 24.28 -27.20 -0.44
CA GLY A 331 24.14 -28.64 -0.21
C GLY A 331 23.35 -29.00 1.05
N GLU A 332 22.96 -28.02 1.87
CA GLU A 332 22.07 -28.21 3.01
C GLU A 332 20.64 -28.45 2.55
N GLU A 333 19.98 -29.46 3.12
CA GLU A 333 18.56 -29.75 2.88
C GLU A 333 17.74 -29.35 4.12
N LEU A 334 16.77 -28.47 3.92
CA LEU A 334 15.82 -28.03 4.93
C LEU A 334 14.55 -28.88 4.80
N GLU A 335 14.25 -29.70 5.80
CA GLU A 335 13.03 -30.53 5.83
C GLU A 335 11.82 -29.72 6.32
N SER A 336 10.64 -29.96 5.73
CA SER A 336 9.40 -29.30 6.12
C SER A 336 8.17 -30.10 5.72
N ASP A 337 7.10 -29.96 6.50
CA ASP A 337 5.76 -30.41 6.11
C ASP A 337 5.03 -29.37 5.26
N ILE A 338 5.37 -28.09 5.43
CA ILE A 338 4.69 -26.96 4.79
C ILE A 338 5.72 -25.94 4.31
N ILE A 339 5.54 -25.42 3.10
CA ILE A 339 6.35 -24.34 2.54
C ILE A 339 5.45 -23.14 2.24
N VAL A 340 5.74 -21.99 2.86
CA VAL A 340 5.04 -20.73 2.63
C VAL A 340 5.86 -19.84 1.71
N THR A 341 5.34 -19.53 0.52
CA THR A 341 6.03 -18.73 -0.50
C THR A 341 5.77 -17.23 -0.31
N ALA A 342 6.33 -16.64 0.75
CA ALA A 342 6.28 -15.19 1.03
C ALA A 342 7.19 -14.36 0.10
N THR A 343 7.12 -14.62 -1.21
CA THR A 343 8.04 -14.14 -2.24
C THR A 343 7.68 -12.78 -2.86
N GLY A 344 6.65 -12.13 -2.32
CA GLY A 344 6.27 -10.77 -2.66
C GLY A 344 4.99 -10.67 -3.48
N LEU A 345 4.81 -9.52 -4.13
CA LEU A 345 3.54 -9.12 -4.73
C LEU A 345 3.75 -8.73 -6.20
N ASN A 346 2.71 -8.90 -7.01
CA ASN A 346 2.65 -8.29 -8.33
C ASN A 346 2.06 -6.89 -8.17
N LEU A 347 2.73 -5.91 -8.76
CA LEU A 347 2.27 -4.53 -8.71
C LEU A 347 1.40 -4.23 -9.92
N GLU A 348 0.31 -3.51 -9.68
CA GLU A 348 -0.59 -3.01 -10.72
C GLU A 348 -0.80 -1.52 -10.47
N LEU A 349 -0.88 -0.71 -11.52
CA LEU A 349 -1.23 0.69 -11.40
C LEU A 349 -2.67 0.89 -11.87
N LEU A 350 -3.45 1.67 -11.12
CA LEU A 350 -4.85 1.97 -11.44
C LEU A 350 -5.70 0.69 -11.72
N SER A 351 -5.48 -0.38 -10.95
CA SER A 351 -6.18 -1.66 -11.10
C SER A 351 -6.02 -2.33 -12.49
N ASP A 352 -4.95 -2.04 -13.23
CA ASP A 352 -4.73 -2.60 -14.57
C ASP A 352 -5.91 -2.29 -15.53
N THR A 353 -6.59 -1.15 -15.30
CA THR A 353 -7.72 -0.71 -16.12
C THR A 353 -7.25 -0.26 -17.50
N ASN A 354 -7.94 -0.71 -18.55
CA ASN A 354 -7.68 -0.27 -19.91
C ASN A 354 -8.19 1.16 -20.13
N PHE A 355 -7.27 2.14 -20.19
CA PHE A 355 -7.62 3.53 -20.40
C PHE A 355 -7.51 3.96 -21.86
N THR A 356 -8.51 4.69 -22.35
CA THR A 356 -8.48 5.36 -23.65
C THR A 356 -8.94 6.81 -23.57
N VAL A 357 -8.40 7.66 -24.44
CA VAL A 357 -8.89 9.03 -24.70
C VAL A 357 -9.25 9.10 -26.18
N ASP A 358 -10.53 9.33 -26.49
CA ASP A 358 -11.04 9.36 -27.86
C ASP A 358 -10.59 8.15 -28.69
N ASN A 359 -10.76 6.95 -28.10
CA ASN A 359 -10.36 5.64 -28.63
C ASN A 359 -8.86 5.40 -28.81
N LYS A 360 -7.99 6.30 -28.36
CA LYS A 360 -6.55 6.09 -28.34
C LYS A 360 -6.11 5.50 -26.99
N PRO A 361 -5.38 4.38 -26.96
CA PRO A 361 -4.91 3.79 -25.71
C PRO A 361 -3.92 4.72 -25.02
N ILE A 362 -4.00 4.78 -23.69
CA ILE A 362 -3.08 5.52 -22.85
C ILE A 362 -1.98 4.56 -22.38
N ASN A 363 -0.72 4.95 -22.60
CA ASN A 363 0.40 4.31 -21.92
C ASN A 363 0.79 5.12 -20.67
N LEU A 364 0.40 4.63 -19.50
CA LEU A 364 0.66 5.30 -18.22
C LEU A 364 2.18 5.50 -17.97
N SER A 365 3.05 4.61 -18.46
CA SER A 365 4.50 4.75 -18.24
C SER A 365 5.15 5.86 -19.05
N GLN A 366 4.43 6.42 -20.02
CA GLN A 366 4.88 7.60 -20.78
C GLN A 366 4.31 8.91 -20.23
N THR A 367 3.41 8.85 -19.24
CA THR A 367 2.88 10.04 -18.58
C THR A 367 3.84 10.56 -17.52
N ILE A 368 3.71 11.84 -17.17
CA ILE A 368 4.37 12.46 -16.02
C ILE A 368 3.31 12.76 -14.96
N THR A 369 3.58 12.40 -13.69
CA THR A 369 2.61 12.66 -12.62
C THR A 369 2.59 14.14 -12.23
N TYR A 370 1.41 14.75 -12.22
CA TYR A 370 1.16 16.07 -11.62
C TYR A 370 0.75 15.91 -10.16
N LYS A 371 1.49 16.55 -9.25
CA LYS A 371 1.34 16.46 -7.78
C LYS A 371 1.27 15.01 -7.25
N GLY A 372 1.89 14.08 -7.97
CA GLY A 372 1.89 12.64 -7.66
C GLY A 372 0.52 11.95 -7.77
N MET A 373 -0.51 12.60 -8.32
CA MET A 373 -1.88 12.09 -8.29
C MET A 373 -2.66 12.23 -9.60
N MET A 374 -2.31 13.15 -10.50
CA MET A 374 -2.90 13.24 -11.84
C MET A 374 -1.83 12.92 -12.89
N TYR A 375 -2.23 12.72 -14.14
CA TYR A 375 -1.35 12.23 -15.20
C TYR A 375 -1.37 13.19 -16.39
N SER A 376 -0.19 13.56 -16.90
CA SER A 376 -0.06 14.48 -18.03
C SER A 376 -0.87 14.01 -19.24
N GLY A 377 -1.66 14.91 -19.83
CA GLY A 377 -2.46 14.63 -21.02
C GLY A 377 -3.72 13.79 -20.78
N ILE A 378 -4.02 13.43 -19.52
CA ILE A 378 -5.23 12.67 -19.18
C ILE A 378 -6.27 13.58 -18.50
N PRO A 379 -7.47 13.72 -19.07
CA PRO A 379 -8.53 14.56 -18.52
C PRO A 379 -9.20 13.96 -17.29
N ASN A 380 -9.51 14.80 -16.30
CA ASN A 380 -10.39 14.50 -15.17
C ASN A 380 -10.12 13.14 -14.48
N LEU A 381 -8.85 12.76 -14.40
CA LEU A 381 -8.40 11.53 -13.76
C LEU A 381 -7.45 11.86 -12.62
N ALA A 382 -7.74 11.34 -11.44
CA ALA A 382 -6.78 11.28 -10.34
C ALA A 382 -6.63 9.84 -9.84
N GLY A 383 -5.43 9.50 -9.37
CA GLY A 383 -5.09 8.24 -8.72
C GLY A 383 -4.51 8.51 -7.34
N THR A 384 -4.93 7.72 -6.35
CA THR A 384 -4.31 7.73 -5.04
C THR A 384 -3.09 6.82 -5.02
N PHE A 385 -1.92 7.42 -4.77
CA PHE A 385 -0.71 6.71 -4.45
C PHE A 385 -0.11 7.28 -3.16
N GLY A 386 0.00 6.44 -2.12
CA GLY A 386 0.54 6.85 -0.82
C GLY A 386 2.06 7.01 -0.82
N TYR A 387 2.63 7.23 0.37
CA TYR A 387 4.08 7.36 0.53
C TYR A 387 4.76 5.99 0.66
N THR A 388 6.00 5.91 0.16
CA THR A 388 6.88 4.76 0.40
C THR A 388 7.62 4.86 1.72
N ASN A 389 7.88 6.09 2.19
CA ASN A 389 8.61 6.40 3.43
C ASN A 389 7.71 6.87 4.59
N ALA A 390 6.40 6.93 4.37
CA ALA A 390 5.43 7.29 5.39
C ALA A 390 4.15 6.47 5.24
N SER A 391 3.24 6.61 6.20
CA SER A 391 1.96 5.89 6.19
C SER A 391 1.12 6.26 4.97
N TRP A 392 0.53 5.24 4.33
CA TRP A 392 -0.23 5.36 3.08
C TRP A 392 -1.32 6.45 3.14
N THR A 393 -2.09 6.47 4.23
CA THR A 393 -3.23 7.36 4.43
C THR A 393 -2.86 8.84 4.47
N LEU A 394 -1.61 9.19 4.79
CA LEU A 394 -1.16 10.59 4.74
C LEU A 394 -1.23 11.14 3.31
N GLY A 395 -0.77 10.36 2.33
CA GLY A 395 -0.85 10.73 0.91
C GLY A 395 -2.29 10.67 0.40
N ALA A 396 -3.00 9.59 0.73
CA ALA A 396 -4.41 9.42 0.32
C ALA A 396 -5.34 10.55 0.80
N ASP A 397 -5.14 11.03 2.03
CA ASP A 397 -5.88 12.17 2.59
C ASP A 397 -5.60 13.43 1.78
N LEU A 398 -4.33 13.75 1.51
CA LEU A 398 -3.96 14.92 0.69
C LEU A 398 -4.50 14.82 -0.74
N THR A 399 -4.41 13.67 -1.38
CA THR A 399 -5.00 13.45 -2.71
C THR A 399 -6.51 13.73 -2.70
N SER A 400 -7.23 13.19 -1.72
CA SER A 400 -8.68 13.42 -1.59
C SER A 400 -9.01 14.90 -1.36
N GLU A 401 -8.22 15.60 -0.55
CA GLU A 401 -8.36 17.04 -0.33
C GLU A 401 -8.13 17.85 -1.60
N TYR A 402 -7.10 17.52 -2.38
CA TYR A 402 -6.83 18.19 -3.65
C TYR A 402 -7.95 17.97 -4.66
N VAL A 403 -8.38 16.72 -4.84
CA VAL A 403 -9.46 16.36 -5.77
C VAL A 403 -10.74 17.13 -5.43
N CYS A 404 -11.10 17.24 -4.15
CA CYS A 404 -12.26 18.05 -3.75
C CYS A 404 -12.09 19.54 -4.09
N ARG A 405 -10.90 20.10 -3.87
CA ARG A 405 -10.60 21.51 -4.25
C ARG A 405 -10.69 21.70 -5.76
N LEU A 406 -10.19 20.74 -6.55
CA LEU A 406 -10.22 20.75 -8.00
C LEU A 406 -11.67 20.69 -8.53
N ILE A 407 -12.47 19.73 -8.06
CA ILE A 407 -13.89 19.59 -8.44
C ILE A 407 -14.66 20.87 -8.10
N ASN A 408 -14.49 21.42 -6.90
CA ASN A 408 -15.18 22.66 -6.51
C ASN A 408 -14.73 23.86 -7.36
N HIS A 409 -13.45 23.92 -7.73
CA HIS A 409 -12.94 24.95 -8.63
C HIS A 409 -13.55 24.81 -10.04
N MET A 410 -13.61 23.60 -10.58
CA MET A 410 -14.26 23.33 -11.86
C MET A 410 -15.73 23.74 -11.83
N LYS A 411 -16.50 23.30 -10.83
CA LYS A 411 -17.91 23.67 -10.67
C LYS A 411 -18.13 25.17 -10.56
N LYS A 412 -17.31 25.87 -9.74
CA LYS A 412 -17.42 27.32 -9.54
C LYS A 412 -17.21 28.12 -10.83
N ASN A 413 -16.31 27.66 -11.70
CA ASN A 413 -15.96 28.34 -12.94
C ASN A 413 -16.64 27.73 -14.18
N GLY A 414 -17.52 26.74 -13.98
CA GLY A 414 -18.22 26.04 -15.06
C GLY A 414 -17.32 25.25 -15.99
N TYR A 415 -16.17 24.74 -15.54
CA TYR A 415 -15.27 23.91 -16.36
C TYR A 415 -15.73 22.45 -16.39
N ASP A 416 -15.68 21.84 -17.58
CA ASP A 416 -15.98 20.43 -17.76
C ASP A 416 -14.72 19.56 -17.79
N LYS A 417 -13.56 20.16 -18.12
CA LYS A 417 -12.30 19.45 -18.32
C LYS A 417 -11.17 20.14 -17.57
N CYS A 418 -10.33 19.34 -16.91
CA CYS A 418 -9.03 19.73 -16.38
C CYS A 418 -7.99 18.71 -16.85
N ILE A 419 -6.93 19.18 -17.52
CA ILE A 419 -5.87 18.33 -18.06
C ILE A 419 -4.52 18.90 -17.60
N PRO A 420 -3.74 18.17 -16.77
CA PRO A 420 -2.36 18.56 -16.52
C PRO A 420 -1.58 18.49 -17.83
N ASP A 421 -0.92 19.57 -18.21
CA ASP A 421 -0.17 19.66 -19.47
C ASP A 421 1.26 20.12 -19.22
N THR A 422 2.22 19.31 -19.65
CA THR A 422 3.65 19.59 -19.46
C THR A 422 4.17 20.62 -20.45
N ASN A 423 3.39 20.96 -21.49
CA ASN A 423 3.78 21.80 -22.62
C ASN A 423 5.13 21.37 -23.23
N SER A 424 5.47 20.08 -23.15
CA SER A 424 6.76 19.49 -23.56
C SER A 424 8.01 20.10 -22.91
N SER A 425 7.89 20.76 -21.75
CA SER A 425 8.97 21.55 -21.13
C SER A 425 9.56 20.92 -19.85
N VAL A 426 8.96 19.83 -19.37
CA VAL A 426 9.33 19.24 -18.09
C VAL A 426 10.48 18.24 -18.27
N GLU A 427 11.65 18.57 -17.70
CA GLU A 427 12.73 17.62 -17.53
C GLU A 427 12.31 16.45 -16.62
N THR A 428 12.41 15.24 -17.16
CA THR A 428 12.05 14.01 -16.46
C THR A 428 13.15 13.48 -15.55
N ASP A 429 12.72 12.71 -14.56
CA ASP A 429 13.51 11.87 -13.66
C ASP A 429 12.81 10.50 -13.63
N ASP A 430 13.55 9.45 -13.96
CA ASP A 430 13.00 8.10 -14.18
C ASP A 430 12.71 7.38 -12.85
N GLU A 431 13.20 7.87 -11.71
CA GLU A 431 13.04 7.20 -10.41
C GLU A 431 11.78 7.63 -9.65
N TRP A 432 10.59 7.20 -10.08
CA TRP A 432 9.32 7.62 -9.46
C TRP A 432 9.20 7.35 -7.95
N LEU A 433 9.65 6.17 -7.47
CA LEU A 433 9.49 5.72 -6.08
C LEU A 433 10.79 5.66 -5.27
N ASN A 434 11.95 5.78 -5.93
CA ASN A 434 13.30 5.77 -5.34
C ASN A 434 13.52 4.64 -4.30
N LEU A 435 13.14 3.41 -4.69
CA LEU A 435 13.36 2.17 -3.94
C LEU A 435 14.05 1.14 -4.83
N THR A 436 14.98 0.36 -4.25
CA THR A 436 15.76 -0.66 -4.98
C THR A 436 15.21 -2.08 -4.81
N SER A 437 14.11 -2.24 -4.08
CA SER A 437 13.50 -3.54 -3.80
C SER A 437 13.06 -4.24 -5.09
N GLY A 438 13.31 -5.55 -5.18
CA GLY A 438 13.11 -6.32 -6.42
C GLY A 438 11.68 -6.27 -6.99
N TYR A 439 10.65 -6.21 -6.15
CA TYR A 439 9.26 -6.12 -6.60
C TYR A 439 8.92 -4.77 -7.26
N ILE A 440 9.57 -3.67 -6.83
CA ILE A 440 9.46 -2.36 -7.47
C ILE A 440 10.20 -2.39 -8.81
N LYS A 441 11.42 -2.91 -8.84
CA LYS A 441 12.23 -2.98 -10.07
C LYS A 441 11.58 -3.82 -11.17
N ARG A 442 10.90 -4.92 -10.82
CA ARG A 442 10.11 -5.70 -11.79
C ARG A 442 8.96 -4.91 -12.42
N ALA A 443 8.40 -3.94 -11.71
CA ALA A 443 7.25 -3.14 -12.15
C ALA A 443 7.64 -1.73 -12.64
N GLU A 444 8.94 -1.39 -12.68
CA GLU A 444 9.39 -0.03 -13.04
C GLU A 444 8.89 0.40 -14.43
N HIS A 445 8.77 -0.54 -15.36
CA HIS A 445 8.30 -0.33 -16.73
C HIS A 445 6.81 0.06 -16.85
N ILE A 446 5.98 -0.17 -15.82
CA ILE A 446 4.56 0.22 -15.81
C ILE A 446 4.28 1.54 -15.08
N PHE A 447 5.27 2.09 -14.38
CA PHE A 447 5.08 3.31 -13.61
C PHE A 447 5.20 4.57 -14.45
N PRO A 448 4.44 5.63 -14.11
CA PRO A 448 4.60 6.93 -14.73
C PRO A 448 5.96 7.53 -14.38
N LYS A 449 6.41 8.48 -15.20
CA LYS A 449 7.58 9.29 -14.92
C LYS A 449 7.24 10.40 -13.93
N GLN A 450 8.27 11.05 -13.41
CA GLN A 450 8.13 12.31 -12.68
C GLN A 450 9.03 13.40 -13.26
N GLY A 451 8.71 14.66 -12.96
CA GLY A 451 9.57 15.80 -13.26
C GLY A 451 10.57 16.09 -12.14
N LYS A 452 11.64 16.82 -12.47
CA LYS A 452 12.66 17.23 -11.47
C LYS A 452 12.17 18.26 -10.45
N LYS A 453 11.10 19.01 -10.75
CA LYS A 453 10.59 20.13 -9.95
C LYS A 453 9.08 20.03 -9.74
N ALA A 454 8.58 20.72 -8.70
CA ALA A 454 7.15 20.91 -8.51
C ALA A 454 6.54 21.70 -9.71
N PRO A 455 5.29 21.43 -10.10
CA PRO A 455 4.37 20.46 -9.51
C PRO A 455 4.48 19.02 -10.03
N TRP A 456 5.42 18.75 -10.95
CA TRP A 456 5.60 17.46 -11.61
C TRP A 456 6.44 16.43 -10.83
N ARG A 457 7.03 16.84 -9.70
CA ARG A 457 7.83 15.97 -8.83
C ARG A 457 6.98 15.27 -7.77
N ASN A 458 7.15 13.96 -7.62
CA ASN A 458 6.63 13.23 -6.47
C ASN A 458 7.59 13.41 -5.29
N ASN A 459 7.24 14.27 -4.32
CA ASN A 459 8.19 14.67 -3.28
C ASN A 459 8.54 13.56 -2.27
N GLN A 460 7.68 12.54 -2.15
CA GLN A 460 7.73 11.57 -1.05
C GLN A 460 7.93 12.27 0.31
N ASN A 461 7.27 13.42 0.50
CA ASN A 461 7.47 14.28 1.66
C ASN A 461 6.17 14.97 2.05
N PHE A 462 5.51 14.38 3.05
CA PHE A 462 4.23 14.87 3.55
C PHE A 462 4.23 16.35 3.98
N LEU A 463 5.34 16.89 4.53
CA LEU A 463 5.36 18.30 4.93
C LEU A 463 5.36 19.24 3.72
N LYS A 464 6.15 18.93 2.69
CA LYS A 464 6.16 19.70 1.45
C LYS A 464 4.81 19.61 0.75
N ASP A 465 4.25 18.41 0.69
CA ASP A 465 2.99 18.15 0.00
C ASP A 465 1.81 18.83 0.68
N ILE A 466 1.79 18.94 2.03
CA ILE A 466 0.77 19.74 2.74
C ILE A 466 0.71 21.15 2.16
N PHE A 467 1.84 21.83 1.98
CA PHE A 467 1.85 23.21 1.49
C PHE A 467 1.39 23.29 0.04
N GLN A 468 1.92 22.41 -0.80
CA GLN A 468 1.56 22.35 -2.22
C GLN A 468 0.08 22.02 -2.44
N ILE A 469 -0.48 21.09 -1.65
CA ILE A 469 -1.81 20.53 -1.86
C ILE A 469 -2.90 21.30 -1.12
N ARG A 470 -2.66 21.78 0.11
CA ARG A 470 -3.70 22.50 0.87
C ARG A 470 -3.76 23.98 0.54
N TYR A 471 -2.59 24.58 0.31
CA TYR A 471 -2.47 26.04 0.17
C TYR A 471 -2.03 26.49 -1.23
N GLY A 472 -1.45 25.60 -2.03
CA GLY A 472 -1.13 25.89 -3.43
C GLY A 472 -2.38 26.17 -4.26
N LYS A 473 -2.25 27.00 -5.31
CA LYS A 473 -3.34 27.29 -6.24
C LYS A 473 -3.79 26.01 -6.97
N VAL A 474 -5.08 25.93 -7.28
CA VAL A 474 -5.63 24.86 -8.13
C VAL A 474 -5.29 25.15 -9.59
N ASP A 475 -5.57 26.37 -10.04
CA ASP A 475 -5.08 26.92 -11.28
C ASP A 475 -3.69 27.54 -11.06
N ASP A 476 -2.66 26.72 -11.23
CA ASP A 476 -1.25 27.09 -11.11
C ASP A 476 -0.54 27.24 -12.46
N GLY A 477 -1.30 27.30 -13.57
CA GLY A 477 -0.78 27.44 -14.93
C GLY A 477 -0.30 26.12 -15.58
N GLU A 478 -0.35 25.02 -14.85
CA GLU A 478 0.09 23.68 -15.30
C GLU A 478 -1.10 22.74 -15.58
N ILE A 479 -2.32 23.22 -15.33
CA ILE A 479 -3.58 22.54 -15.67
C ILE A 479 -4.33 23.39 -16.70
N ASN A 480 -4.65 22.79 -17.83
CA ASN A 480 -5.54 23.36 -18.83
C ASN A 480 -7.00 23.09 -18.44
N PHE A 481 -7.70 24.15 -18.04
CA PHE A 481 -9.14 24.12 -17.79
C PHE A 481 -9.93 24.52 -19.05
N SER A 482 -10.98 23.78 -19.38
CA SER A 482 -11.84 24.13 -20.53
C SER A 482 -13.29 23.69 -20.34
N GLN A 483 -14.16 24.33 -21.11
CA GLN A 483 -15.58 23.99 -21.25
C GLN A 483 -15.79 23.31 -22.59
N ASN A 484 -16.74 22.37 -22.64
CA ASN A 484 -17.26 21.94 -23.93
C ASN A 484 -18.22 23.02 -24.42
N ARG A 485 -17.90 23.66 -25.55
CA ARG A 485 -18.87 24.52 -26.23
C ARG A 485 -19.94 23.60 -26.80
N SER A 486 -21.11 23.58 -26.16
CA SER A 486 -22.34 22.98 -26.68
C SER A 486 -22.77 23.65 -27.97
#